data_AF-A0A4Y8CCY1-F1
#
_entry.id   AF-A0A4Y8CCY1-F1
#
_cell.length_a   1.000
_cell.length_b   1.000
_cell.length_c   1.000
_cell.angle_alpha   90.00
_cell.angle_beta   90.00
_cell.angle_gamma   90.00
#
_symmetry.space_group_name_H-M   'P 1'
#
loop_
_entity.id
_entity.type
_entity.pdbx_description
1 polymer ?
#
loop_
_entity_poly.entity_id
_entity_poly.type
_entity_poly.pdbx_seq_one_letter_code
_entity_poly.pdbx_strand_id
1 'polypeptide(L)'
;SARESVARVAGGAVAAMLLREFGICIQSGVFGVGTFVSNLKEEEFDFEFANKSEIFCLDPKLESDFKNEILNARNSKDSVGAAVFTKVSGMLVGLGEVLYDKLDSKLAHALMGVNAVKAVEIGEGINASKIRGSCNNDALKDGKFLSNHSGGILGGISNGENLILKTY
;
A
#
# COMPACT_ATOMS: atom_id res chain seq x y z
N SER A 1 20.82 9.70 -3.90
CA SER A 1 19.56 9.17 -3.36
C SER A 1 18.35 9.93 -3.91
N ALA A 2 18.11 11.20 -3.57
CA ALA A 2 16.90 11.94 -4.02
C ALA A 2 16.73 12.13 -5.55
N ARG A 3 17.81 12.08 -6.34
CA ARG A 3 17.75 12.33 -7.81
C ARG A 3 16.95 11.26 -8.57
N GLU A 4 17.02 10.00 -8.15
CA GLU A 4 16.24 8.93 -8.77
C GLU A 4 14.77 9.02 -8.35
N SER A 5 14.50 9.33 -7.08
CA SER A 5 13.16 9.56 -6.57
C SER A 5 12.44 10.66 -7.37
N VAL A 6 13.12 11.75 -7.71
CA VAL A 6 12.56 12.83 -8.54
C VAL A 6 12.09 12.30 -9.91
N ALA A 7 12.92 11.50 -10.58
CA ALA A 7 12.56 10.93 -11.88
C ALA A 7 11.39 9.94 -11.78
N ARG A 8 11.39 9.06 -10.77
CA ARG A 8 10.30 8.08 -10.55
C ARG A 8 8.97 8.78 -10.23
N VAL A 9 9.01 9.84 -9.40
CA VAL A 9 7.81 10.64 -9.08
C VAL A 9 7.28 11.36 -10.32
N ALA A 10 8.15 12.00 -11.12
CA ALA A 10 7.74 12.67 -12.35
C ALA A 10 7.11 11.69 -13.36
N GLY A 11 7.75 10.52 -13.58
CA GLY A 11 7.20 9.48 -14.46
C GLY A 11 5.88 8.91 -13.94
N GLY A 12 5.78 8.69 -12.63
CA GLY A 12 4.54 8.24 -11.97
C GLY A 12 3.39 9.24 -12.12
N ALA A 13 3.67 10.54 -12.04
CA ALA A 13 2.67 11.58 -12.25
C ALA A 13 2.09 11.55 -13.68
N VAL A 14 2.93 11.35 -14.70
CA VAL A 14 2.48 11.21 -16.09
C VAL A 14 1.63 9.94 -16.26
N ALA A 15 2.04 8.82 -15.68
CA ALA A 15 1.25 7.59 -15.71
C ALA A 15 -0.10 7.76 -14.99
N ALA A 16 -0.13 8.49 -13.87
CA ALA A 16 -1.35 8.79 -13.14
C ALA A 16 -2.35 9.65 -13.95
N MET A 17 -1.87 10.49 -14.88
CA MET A 17 -2.74 11.22 -15.80
C MET A 17 -3.52 10.27 -16.71
N LEU A 18 -2.87 9.23 -17.24
CA LEU A 18 -3.53 8.20 -18.05
C LEU A 18 -4.51 7.38 -17.20
N LEU A 19 -4.09 6.94 -16.01
CA LEU A 19 -4.92 6.13 -15.11
C LEU A 19 -6.22 6.86 -14.70
N ARG A 20 -6.16 8.19 -14.56
CA ARG A 20 -7.33 9.01 -14.25
C ARG A 20 -8.43 8.92 -15.30
N GLU A 21 -8.09 8.74 -16.58
CA GLU A 21 -9.07 8.55 -17.67
C GLU A 21 -9.89 7.26 -17.50
N PHE A 22 -9.36 6.29 -16.75
CA PHE A 22 -10.04 5.04 -16.40
C PHE A 22 -10.67 5.07 -15.00
N GLY A 23 -10.64 6.21 -14.31
CA GLY A 23 -11.14 6.33 -12.93
C GLY A 23 -10.26 5.63 -11.88
N ILE A 24 -9.03 5.23 -12.23
CA ILE A 24 -8.10 4.61 -11.30
C ILE A 24 -7.42 5.69 -10.46
N CYS A 25 -7.51 5.57 -9.13
CA CYS A 25 -6.90 6.51 -8.17
C CYS A 25 -5.92 5.76 -7.27
N ILE A 26 -4.71 6.30 -7.12
CA ILE A 26 -3.64 5.73 -6.29
C ILE A 26 -3.34 6.70 -5.15
N GLN A 27 -3.36 6.21 -3.92
CA GLN A 27 -3.06 6.98 -2.72
C GLN A 27 -2.18 6.18 -1.77
N SER A 28 -1.24 6.86 -1.11
CA SER A 28 -0.33 6.23 -0.15
C SER A 28 -0.16 7.10 1.09
N GLY A 29 0.14 6.49 2.23
CA GLY A 29 0.45 7.19 3.47
C GLY A 29 1.16 6.31 4.49
N VAL A 30 1.61 6.91 5.57
CA VAL A 30 2.34 6.24 6.66
C VAL A 30 1.35 5.77 7.71
N PHE A 31 1.41 4.48 8.05
CA PHE A 31 0.59 3.89 9.12
C PHE A 31 1.41 3.33 10.28
N GLY A 32 2.74 3.38 10.19
CA GLY A 32 3.62 2.98 11.29
C GLY A 32 4.98 3.67 11.22
N VAL A 33 5.55 3.98 12.39
CA VAL A 33 6.88 4.53 12.57
C VAL A 33 7.49 3.94 13.83
N GLY A 34 8.67 3.34 13.72
CA GLY A 34 9.35 2.71 14.85
C GLY A 34 8.51 1.60 15.48
N THR A 35 8.28 1.69 16.79
CA THR A 35 7.46 0.74 17.56
C THR A 35 5.96 1.03 17.48
N PHE A 36 5.57 2.19 16.95
CA PHE A 36 4.19 2.58 16.79
C PHE A 36 3.67 2.13 15.43
N VAL A 37 2.68 1.24 15.43
CA VAL A 37 2.00 0.76 14.22
C VAL A 37 0.51 0.87 14.45
N SER A 38 -0.19 1.52 13.52
CA SER A 38 -1.65 1.63 13.59
C SER A 38 -2.29 0.26 13.50
N ASN A 39 -3.31 0.05 14.33
CA ASN A 39 -4.13 -1.15 14.38
C ASN A 39 -5.49 -0.95 13.70
N LEU A 40 -5.69 0.17 13.02
CA LEU A 40 -6.89 0.43 12.21
C LEU A 40 -6.98 -0.57 11.07
N LYS A 41 -8.22 -0.81 10.62
CA LYS A 41 -8.43 -1.58 9.40
C LYS A 41 -8.01 -0.79 8.17
N GLU A 42 -7.73 -1.49 7.09
CA GLU A 42 -7.27 -0.90 5.83
C GLU A 42 -8.29 0.09 5.24
N GLU A 43 -9.59 -0.19 5.40
CA GLU A 43 -10.67 0.73 5.01
C GLU A 43 -10.82 1.96 5.92
N GLU A 44 -10.27 1.94 7.14
CA GLU A 44 -10.42 3.00 8.14
C GLU A 44 -9.31 4.06 8.07
N PHE A 45 -8.26 3.83 7.27
CA PHE A 45 -7.17 4.78 7.07
C PHE A 45 -7.66 6.10 6.43
N ASP A 46 -7.29 7.21 7.06
CA ASP A 46 -7.76 8.54 6.67
C ASP A 46 -6.80 9.22 5.68
N PHE A 47 -7.09 9.03 4.39
CA PHE A 47 -6.33 9.68 3.31
C PHE A 47 -6.57 11.19 3.21
N GLU A 48 -7.69 11.71 3.71
CA GLU A 48 -7.96 13.15 3.74
C GLU A 48 -7.09 13.84 4.78
N PHE A 49 -6.88 13.18 5.92
CA PHE A 49 -5.91 13.61 6.92
C PHE A 49 -4.47 13.47 6.42
N ALA A 50 -4.14 12.37 5.76
CA ALA A 50 -2.79 12.16 5.21
C ALA A 50 -2.37 13.28 4.24
N ASN A 51 -3.29 13.80 3.43
CA ASN A 51 -3.04 14.94 2.54
C ASN A 51 -2.71 16.26 3.28
N LYS A 52 -3.14 16.40 4.54
CA LYS A 52 -2.88 17.57 5.38
C LYS A 52 -1.69 17.37 6.32
N SER A 53 -1.33 16.11 6.59
CA SER A 53 -0.23 15.74 7.48
C SER A 53 1.12 15.95 6.80
N GLU A 54 2.08 16.52 7.52
CA GLU A 54 3.46 16.71 7.05
C GLU A 54 4.22 15.40 6.81
N ILE A 55 3.76 14.32 7.45
CA ILE A 55 4.35 12.98 7.36
C ILE A 55 3.41 11.98 6.66
N PHE A 56 2.32 12.46 6.05
CA PHE A 56 1.31 11.63 5.40
C PHE A 56 0.70 10.56 6.32
N CYS A 57 0.48 10.88 7.60
CA CYS A 57 -0.07 9.93 8.56
C CYS A 57 -1.50 9.51 8.17
N LEU A 58 -1.78 8.21 8.22
CA LEU A 58 -3.12 7.65 7.95
C LEU A 58 -3.97 7.44 9.21
N ASP A 59 -3.35 7.54 10.39
CA ASP A 59 -4.03 7.43 11.68
C ASP A 59 -3.84 8.74 12.48
N PRO A 60 -4.86 9.62 12.50
CA PRO A 60 -4.77 10.89 13.23
C PRO A 60 -4.41 10.73 14.71
N LYS A 61 -4.72 9.57 15.32
CA LYS A 61 -4.42 9.32 16.75
C LYS A 61 -2.93 9.11 17.00
N LEU A 62 -2.19 8.61 16.02
CA LEU A 62 -0.76 8.30 16.15
C LEU A 62 0.14 9.36 15.51
N GLU A 63 -0.40 10.40 14.88
CA GLU A 63 0.43 11.41 14.21
C GLU A 63 1.44 12.06 15.17
N SER A 64 1.01 12.42 16.39
CA SER A 64 1.91 12.99 17.39
C SER A 64 2.99 12.01 17.81
N ASP A 65 2.66 10.73 17.98
CA ASP A 65 3.60 9.70 18.38
C ASP A 65 4.65 9.46 17.28
N PHE A 66 4.21 9.38 16.03
CA PHE A 66 5.10 9.27 14.88
C PHE A 66 6.05 10.47 14.76
N LYS A 67 5.54 11.70 14.90
CA LYS A 67 6.39 12.91 14.87
C LYS A 67 7.40 12.91 15.99
N ASN A 68 6.98 12.54 17.20
CA ASN A 68 7.88 12.45 18.36
C ASN A 68 8.95 11.38 18.16
N GLU A 69 8.60 10.20 17.63
CA GLU A 69 9.54 9.12 17.37
C GLU A 69 10.60 9.55 16.33
N ILE A 70 10.18 10.20 15.23
CA ILE A 70 11.10 10.74 14.22
C ILE A 70 12.02 11.80 14.84
N LEU A 71 11.46 12.70 15.66
CA LEU A 71 12.25 13.74 16.33
C LEU A 71 13.25 13.15 17.32
N ASN A 72 12.86 12.11 18.06
CA ASN A 72 13.74 11.40 18.99
C ASN A 72 14.90 10.72 18.27
N ALA A 73 14.62 9.98 17.19
CA ALA A 73 15.65 9.38 16.35
C ALA A 73 16.63 10.44 15.82
N ARG A 74 16.09 11.56 15.29
CA ARG A 74 16.90 12.68 14.80
C ARG A 74 17.79 13.29 15.88
N ASN A 75 17.23 13.58 17.06
CA ASN A 75 17.97 14.16 18.18
C ASN A 75 19.07 13.21 18.69
N SER A 76 18.85 11.91 18.54
CA SER A 76 19.81 10.85 18.90
C SER A 76 20.84 10.59 17.80
N LYS A 77 20.78 11.33 16.67
CA LYS A 77 21.60 11.11 15.47
C LYS A 77 21.47 9.69 14.91
N ASP A 78 20.27 9.13 15.03
CA ASP A 78 19.90 7.80 14.54
C ASP A 78 18.77 7.91 13.51
N SER A 79 18.33 6.76 12.98
CA SER A 79 17.24 6.61 12.02
C SER A 79 16.16 5.66 12.56
N VAL A 80 14.95 5.78 12.04
CA VAL A 80 13.82 4.92 12.41
C VAL A 80 13.11 4.42 11.15
N GLY A 81 12.64 3.18 11.18
CA GLY A 81 11.87 2.59 10.10
C GLY A 81 10.43 3.12 10.04
N ALA A 82 9.77 2.91 8.91
CA ALA A 82 8.38 3.29 8.70
C ALA A 82 7.64 2.23 7.88
N ALA A 83 6.32 2.18 8.05
CA ALA A 83 5.42 1.34 7.29
C ALA A 83 4.48 2.21 6.46
N VAL A 84 4.42 1.93 5.16
CA VAL A 84 3.65 2.67 4.17
C VAL A 84 2.53 1.81 3.64
N PHE A 85 1.32 2.34 3.64
CA PHE A 85 0.14 1.72 3.05
C PHE A 85 -0.18 2.42 1.73
N THR A 86 -0.45 1.64 0.69
CA THR A 86 -0.87 2.13 -0.63
C THR A 86 -2.17 1.46 -1.02
N LYS A 87 -3.17 2.28 -1.34
CA LYS A 87 -4.47 1.87 -1.82
C LYS A 87 -4.66 2.32 -3.26
N VAL A 88 -5.12 1.42 -4.11
CA VAL A 88 -5.56 1.76 -5.47
C VAL A 88 -7.04 1.47 -5.61
N SER A 89 -7.83 2.49 -5.92
CA SER A 89 -9.28 2.38 -6.12
C SER A 89 -9.65 2.55 -7.60
N GLY A 90 -10.85 2.09 -7.97
CA GLY A 90 -11.31 2.11 -9.36
C GLY A 90 -10.62 1.08 -10.25
N MET A 91 -10.10 -0.01 -9.66
CA MET A 91 -9.39 -1.04 -10.40
C MET A 91 -10.27 -1.69 -11.47
N LEU A 92 -9.72 -1.82 -12.68
CA LEU A 92 -10.31 -2.63 -13.74
C LEU A 92 -9.99 -4.11 -13.47
N VAL A 93 -10.86 -5.01 -13.93
CA VAL A 93 -10.62 -6.46 -13.87
C VAL A 93 -9.66 -6.87 -14.99
N GLY A 94 -8.72 -7.77 -14.69
CA GLY A 94 -7.86 -8.40 -15.70
C GLY A 94 -6.54 -7.70 -16.00
N LEU A 95 -6.14 -6.69 -15.21
CA LEU A 95 -4.82 -6.08 -15.34
C LEU A 95 -3.74 -7.04 -14.81
N GLY A 96 -2.77 -7.40 -15.65
CA GLY A 96 -1.65 -8.28 -15.30
C GLY A 96 -1.38 -9.33 -16.38
N GLU A 97 -0.14 -9.78 -16.50
CA GLU A 97 0.29 -10.74 -17.53
C GLU A 97 0.71 -12.07 -16.91
N VAL A 98 -0.17 -13.07 -16.98
CA VAL A 98 0.10 -14.43 -16.46
C VAL A 98 1.02 -15.17 -17.45
N LEU A 99 2.06 -15.92 -17.05
CA LEU A 99 2.44 -16.43 -15.71
C LEU A 99 3.61 -15.69 -15.04
N TYR A 100 4.47 -15.04 -15.82
CA TYR A 100 5.78 -14.56 -15.35
C TYR A 100 5.82 -13.06 -15.08
N ASP A 101 4.82 -12.31 -15.53
CA ASP A 101 4.78 -10.85 -15.46
C ASP A 101 3.46 -10.38 -14.83
N LYS A 102 3.01 -11.17 -13.84
CA LYS A 102 1.80 -10.96 -13.07
C LYS A 102 1.82 -9.59 -12.39
N LEU A 103 0.63 -9.04 -12.15
CA LEU A 103 0.49 -7.73 -11.53
C LEU A 103 1.17 -7.67 -10.16
N ASP A 104 0.95 -8.68 -9.31
CA ASP A 104 1.59 -8.80 -8.00
C ASP A 104 3.13 -8.81 -8.09
N SER A 105 3.67 -9.53 -9.08
CA SER A 105 5.10 -9.69 -9.32
C SER A 105 5.74 -8.38 -9.78
N LYS A 106 5.09 -7.65 -10.70
CA LYS A 106 5.52 -6.31 -11.13
C LYS A 106 5.50 -5.31 -9.99
N LEU A 107 4.43 -5.32 -9.19
CA LEU A 107 4.29 -4.43 -8.04
C LEU A 107 5.36 -4.71 -6.99
N ALA A 108 5.55 -5.98 -6.62
CA ALA A 108 6.59 -6.39 -5.69
C ALA A 108 7.99 -5.97 -6.19
N HIS A 109 8.30 -6.20 -7.47
CA HIS A 109 9.56 -5.77 -8.06
C HIS A 109 9.76 -4.25 -7.97
N ALA A 110 8.74 -3.47 -8.37
CA ALA A 110 8.82 -2.01 -8.36
C ALA A 110 8.97 -1.45 -6.94
N LEU A 111 8.19 -1.97 -5.98
CA LEU A 111 8.19 -1.56 -4.58
C LEU A 111 9.48 -1.96 -3.86
N MET A 112 9.94 -3.21 -4.02
CA MET A 112 11.23 -3.67 -3.47
C MET A 112 12.42 -2.90 -4.05
N GLY A 113 12.29 -2.38 -5.27
CA GLY A 113 13.30 -1.52 -5.89
C GLY A 113 13.33 -0.08 -5.36
N VAL A 114 12.43 0.30 -4.43
CA VAL A 114 12.51 1.58 -3.71
C VAL A 114 13.53 1.47 -2.60
N ASN A 115 14.37 2.50 -2.45
CA ASN A 115 15.41 2.51 -1.41
C ASN A 115 14.80 2.36 -0.01
N ALA A 116 15.52 1.66 0.86
CA ALA A 116 15.15 1.28 2.23
C ALA A 116 14.05 0.22 2.39
N VAL A 117 13.33 -0.15 1.33
CA VAL A 117 12.29 -1.20 1.40
C VAL A 117 12.93 -2.57 1.63
N LYS A 118 12.42 -3.29 2.62
CA LYS A 118 12.82 -4.65 3.01
C LYS A 118 11.68 -5.66 2.91
N ALA A 119 10.42 -5.23 2.89
CA ALA A 119 9.28 -6.12 2.73
C ALA A 119 8.12 -5.46 1.95
N VAL A 120 7.37 -6.29 1.24
CA VAL A 120 6.15 -5.91 0.52
C VAL A 120 5.07 -6.94 0.85
N GLU A 121 3.87 -6.46 1.15
CA GLU A 121 2.69 -7.29 1.37
C GLU A 121 1.55 -6.85 0.44
N ILE A 122 0.71 -7.82 0.07
CA ILE A 122 -0.50 -7.61 -0.72
C ILE A 122 -1.66 -8.23 0.05
N GLY A 123 -2.73 -7.47 0.26
CA GLY A 123 -3.89 -7.88 1.07
C GLY A 123 -3.49 -8.31 2.49
N GLU A 124 -3.90 -9.51 2.90
CA GLU A 124 -3.57 -10.13 4.19
C GLU A 124 -2.06 -10.35 4.41
N GLY A 125 -1.24 -10.35 3.36
CA GLY A 125 0.21 -10.41 3.48
C GLY A 125 0.72 -11.60 4.29
N ILE A 126 1.57 -11.34 5.29
CA ILE A 126 2.09 -12.38 6.19
C ILE A 126 0.95 -13.06 6.97
N ASN A 127 -0.14 -12.36 7.29
CA ASN A 127 -1.25 -12.94 8.05
C ASN A 127 -1.97 -14.05 7.29
N ALA A 128 -1.97 -14.01 5.95
CA ALA A 128 -2.54 -15.06 5.09
C ALA A 128 -1.93 -16.45 5.40
N SER A 129 -0.65 -16.49 5.79
CA SER A 129 0.05 -17.75 6.15
C SER A 129 -0.46 -18.38 7.46
N LYS A 130 -1.16 -17.62 8.30
CA LYS A 130 -1.63 -18.03 9.63
C LYS A 130 -3.09 -18.45 9.66
N ILE A 131 -3.84 -18.14 8.61
CA ILE A 131 -5.29 -18.37 8.53
C ILE A 131 -5.64 -19.52 7.60
N ARG A 132 -6.82 -20.11 7.81
CA ARG A 132 -7.31 -21.21 6.97
C ARG A 132 -7.93 -20.67 5.69
N GLY A 133 -7.93 -21.48 4.63
CA GLY A 133 -8.60 -21.13 3.36
C GLY A 133 -10.08 -20.77 3.53
N SER A 134 -10.79 -21.35 4.51
CA SER A 134 -12.18 -20.97 4.83
C SER A 134 -12.35 -19.51 5.28
N CYS A 135 -11.28 -18.89 5.79
CA CYS A 135 -11.27 -17.51 6.25
C CYS A 135 -10.61 -16.57 5.24
N ASN A 136 -9.63 -17.05 4.45
CA ASN A 136 -8.92 -16.24 3.45
C ASN A 136 -9.61 -16.22 2.08
N ASN A 137 -10.55 -17.13 1.83
CA ASN A 137 -11.22 -17.23 0.53
C ASN A 137 -12.21 -16.08 0.34
N ASP A 138 -11.94 -15.21 -0.63
CA ASP A 138 -12.85 -14.14 -1.01
C ASP A 138 -14.03 -14.69 -1.80
N ALA A 139 -15.16 -14.88 -1.11
CA ALA A 139 -16.37 -15.41 -1.72
C ALA A 139 -16.97 -14.40 -2.70
N LEU A 140 -17.38 -14.90 -3.87
CA LEU A 140 -18.07 -14.11 -4.90
C LEU A 140 -19.59 -14.32 -4.77
N LYS A 141 -20.34 -13.23 -4.68
CA LYS A 141 -21.80 -13.24 -4.74
C LYS A 141 -22.29 -12.17 -5.70
N ASP A 142 -23.15 -12.56 -6.64
CA ASP A 142 -23.74 -11.65 -7.64
C ASP A 142 -22.69 -10.83 -8.43
N GLY A 143 -21.53 -11.46 -8.71
CA GLY A 143 -20.43 -10.83 -9.45
C GLY A 143 -19.59 -9.84 -8.63
N LYS A 144 -19.77 -9.76 -7.31
CA LYS A 144 -18.96 -8.94 -6.40
C LYS A 144 -18.30 -9.79 -5.32
N PHE A 145 -17.09 -9.42 -4.92
CA PHE A 145 -16.43 -10.06 -3.79
C PHE A 145 -17.03 -9.55 -2.47
N LEU A 146 -17.18 -10.45 -1.51
CA LEU A 146 -17.71 -10.14 -0.17
C LEU A 146 -16.61 -9.67 0.81
N SER A 147 -15.36 -9.94 0.48
CA SER A 147 -14.15 -9.59 1.23
C SER A 147 -13.01 -9.33 0.26
N ASN A 148 -11.91 -8.75 0.76
CA ASN A 148 -10.73 -8.41 -0.05
C ASN A 148 -9.43 -8.89 0.59
N HIS A 149 -9.40 -10.13 1.09
CA HIS A 149 -8.20 -10.73 1.68
C HIS A 149 -7.07 -10.88 0.66
N SER A 150 -7.42 -11.07 -0.62
CA SER A 150 -6.51 -11.10 -1.77
C SER A 150 -5.86 -9.75 -2.09
N GLY A 151 -6.35 -8.64 -1.53
CA GLY A 151 -5.82 -7.30 -1.79
C GLY A 151 -5.97 -6.85 -3.24
N GLY A 152 -7.04 -7.29 -3.91
CA GLY A 152 -7.39 -6.90 -5.28
C GLY A 152 -6.73 -7.71 -6.39
N ILE A 153 -5.95 -8.74 -6.07
CA ILE A 153 -5.23 -9.58 -7.05
C ILE A 153 -5.52 -11.06 -6.84
N LEU A 154 -6.02 -11.74 -7.86
CA LEU A 154 -6.26 -13.18 -7.86
C LEU A 154 -5.57 -13.83 -9.06
N GLY A 155 -4.76 -14.86 -8.82
CA GLY A 155 -4.05 -15.56 -9.90
C GLY A 155 -3.01 -14.71 -10.64
N GLY A 156 -2.66 -13.54 -10.12
CA GLY A 156 -1.73 -12.59 -10.73
C GLY A 156 -2.37 -11.53 -11.63
N ILE A 157 -3.70 -11.46 -11.67
CA ILE A 157 -4.46 -10.39 -12.35
C ILE A 157 -5.37 -9.67 -11.37
N SER A 158 -5.70 -8.42 -11.66
CA SER A 158 -6.64 -7.66 -10.83
C SER A 158 -8.06 -8.24 -10.91
N ASN A 159 -8.77 -8.26 -9.77
CA ASN A 159 -10.13 -8.80 -9.67
C ASN A 159 -11.22 -7.72 -9.63
N GLY A 160 -10.84 -6.44 -9.68
CA GLY A 160 -11.75 -5.27 -9.64
C GLY A 160 -11.94 -4.65 -8.26
N GLU A 161 -11.55 -5.36 -7.18
CA GLU A 161 -11.53 -4.78 -5.84
C GLU A 161 -10.38 -3.78 -5.68
N ASN A 162 -10.40 -3.01 -4.58
CA ASN A 162 -9.30 -2.11 -4.27
C ASN A 162 -7.99 -2.89 -4.12
N LEU A 163 -6.92 -2.34 -4.67
CA LEU A 163 -5.58 -2.89 -4.49
C LEU A 163 -5.05 -2.47 -3.13
N ILE A 164 -4.61 -3.44 -2.34
CA ILE A 164 -4.09 -3.24 -0.99
C ILE A 164 -2.62 -3.64 -0.97
N LEU A 165 -1.74 -2.66 -0.78
CA LEU A 165 -0.29 -2.87 -0.76
C LEU A 165 0.30 -2.26 0.51
N LYS A 166 1.19 -2.98 1.17
CA LYS A 166 1.97 -2.46 2.30
C LYS A 166 3.46 -2.61 1.99
N THR A 167 4.22 -1.58 2.30
CA THR A 167 5.66 -1.51 2.05
C THR A 167 6.36 -1.12 3.34
N TYR A 168 7.43 -1.83 3.68
CA TYR A 168 8.19 -1.66 4.93
C TYR A 168 9.68 -1.53 4.63
#